data_AF-A0A8S2RLK9-F1
#
_entry.id   AF-A0A8S2RLK9-F1
#
_cell.length_a   1.000
_cell.length_b   1.000
_cell.length_c   1.000
_cell.angle_alpha   90.00
_cell.angle_beta   90.00
_cell.angle_gamma   90.00
#
_symmetry.space_group_name_H-M   'P 1'
#
loop_
_entity.id
_entity.type
_entity.pdbx_description
1 polymer ?
#
loop_
_entity_poly.entity_id
_entity_poly.type
_entity_poly.pdbx_seq_one_letter_code
_entity_poly.pdbx_strand_id
1 'polypeptide(L)'
;MLDLWFESTYRKEPWSLYSKIKHVDIRLSTHKFPSTTCRIPRSILKYNQFKANELRSVLLFGFSSFSFLPRKYYRHFVLLVIAAHLCESRSISPDQLSYIRQLTTEFVYQ
;
A
#
# COMPACT_ATOMS: atom_id res chain seq x y z
N MET A 1 -5.58 2.72 -7.32
CA MET A 1 -5.46 2.86 -5.84
C MET A 1 -4.58 4.04 -5.49
N LEU A 2 -3.34 4.13 -6.01
CA LEU A 2 -2.51 5.31 -5.80
C LEU A 2 -3.11 6.58 -6.42
N ASP A 3 -3.82 6.46 -7.55
CA ASP A 3 -4.53 7.57 -8.18
C ASP A 3 -5.62 8.14 -7.25
N LEU A 4 -6.30 7.26 -6.51
CA LEU A 4 -7.26 7.66 -5.47
C LEU A 4 -6.56 8.64 -4.52
N TRP A 5 -5.47 8.22 -3.87
CA TRP A 5 -4.83 9.02 -2.83
C TRP A 5 -4.07 10.25 -3.33
N PHE A 6 -3.58 10.24 -4.57
CA PHE A 6 -2.62 11.25 -5.05
C PHE A 6 -3.09 12.09 -6.23
N GLU A 7 -4.26 11.83 -6.82
CA GLU A 7 -4.79 12.73 -7.84
C GLU A 7 -5.34 14.03 -7.24
N SER A 8 -5.18 15.11 -8.01
CA SER A 8 -5.69 16.44 -7.65
C SER A 8 -7.21 16.48 -7.58
N THR A 9 -7.90 15.64 -8.35
CA THR A 9 -9.36 15.49 -8.37
C THR A 9 -9.92 15.26 -6.97
N TYR A 10 -9.19 14.51 -6.15
CA TYR A 10 -9.64 14.10 -4.83
C TYR A 10 -9.00 14.88 -3.69
N ARG A 11 -8.38 16.03 -3.96
CA ARG A 11 -7.63 16.80 -2.94
C ARG A 11 -8.43 17.20 -1.69
N LYS A 12 -9.76 17.23 -1.78
CA LYS A 12 -10.67 17.59 -0.68
C LYS A 12 -11.18 16.38 0.09
N GLU A 13 -10.95 15.17 -0.41
CA GLU A 13 -11.41 13.94 0.21
C GLU A 13 -10.63 13.63 1.49
N PRO A 14 -11.28 13.06 2.52
CA PRO A 14 -10.67 12.85 3.82
C PRO A 14 -9.50 11.87 3.79
N TRP A 15 -9.49 10.92 2.85
CA TRP A 15 -8.41 9.96 2.66
C TRP A 15 -7.28 10.49 1.76
N SER A 16 -7.40 11.70 1.21
CA SER A 16 -6.46 12.23 0.23
C SER A 16 -5.08 12.46 0.83
N LEU A 17 -4.06 12.06 0.08
CA LEU A 17 -2.65 12.33 0.36
C LEU A 17 -2.04 13.31 -0.64
N TYR A 18 -2.84 13.94 -1.50
CA TYR A 18 -2.35 14.87 -2.54
C TYR A 18 -1.38 15.91 -1.97
N SER A 19 -1.75 16.58 -0.87
CA SER A 19 -0.91 17.60 -0.23
C SER A 19 0.33 17.04 0.47
N LYS A 20 0.35 15.73 0.77
CA LYS A 20 1.41 15.05 1.51
C LYS A 20 2.30 14.19 0.62
N ILE A 21 2.08 14.15 -0.70
CA ILE A 21 2.79 13.25 -1.63
C ILE A 21 4.32 13.38 -1.53
N LYS A 22 4.85 14.60 -1.37
CA LYS A 22 6.29 14.84 -1.19
C LYS A 22 6.82 14.23 0.12
N HIS A 23 6.05 14.29 1.20
CA HIS A 23 6.42 13.68 2.48
C HIS A 23 6.39 12.15 2.41
N VAL A 24 5.42 11.59 1.69
CA VAL A 24 5.36 10.15 1.42
C VAL A 24 6.58 9.72 0.59
N ASP A 25 6.93 10.49 -0.44
CA ASP A 25 8.10 10.21 -1.29
C ASP A 25 9.41 10.16 -0.51
N ILE A 26 9.62 11.15 0.37
CA ILE A 26 10.81 11.22 1.24
C ILE A 26 10.86 10.00 2.17
N ARG A 27 9.74 9.61 2.79
CA ARG A 27 9.71 8.40 3.63
C ARG A 27 9.96 7.13 2.83
N LEU A 28 9.37 7.02 1.64
CA LEU A 28 9.51 5.84 0.80
C LEU A 28 10.94 5.67 0.29
N SER A 29 11.60 6.77 -0.10
CA SER A 29 12.99 6.77 -0.56
C SER A 29 14.01 6.49 0.55
N THR A 30 13.69 6.83 1.80
CA THR A 30 14.52 6.52 2.98
C THR A 30 14.21 5.15 3.59
N HIS A 31 13.15 4.48 3.15
CA HIS A 31 12.76 3.18 3.64
C HIS A 31 13.73 2.10 3.17
N LYS A 32 14.17 1.23 4.09
CA LYS A 32 14.98 0.06 3.74
C LYS A 32 14.08 -1.07 3.28
N PHE A 33 13.96 -1.24 1.97
CA PHE A 33 13.28 -2.39 1.39
C PHE A 33 14.09 -3.68 1.66
N PRO A 34 13.43 -4.84 1.85
CA PRO A 34 14.11 -6.12 1.95
C PRO A 34 15.03 -6.37 0.75
N SER A 35 16.18 -7.01 0.96
CA SER A 35 17.17 -7.31 -0.10
C SER A 35 16.61 -8.18 -1.23
N THR A 36 15.54 -8.93 -0.96
CA THR A 36 14.77 -9.69 -1.96
C THR A 36 14.08 -8.81 -2.99
N THR A 37 13.89 -7.53 -2.69
CA THR A 37 13.40 -6.52 -3.61
C THR A 37 14.58 -6.03 -4.44
N CYS A 38 14.81 -6.64 -5.62
CA CYS A 38 16.00 -6.35 -6.44
C CYS A 38 16.18 -4.87 -6.85
N ARG A 39 15.17 -4.02 -6.70
CA ARG A 39 15.24 -2.58 -7.04
C ARG A 39 14.43 -1.75 -6.06
N ILE A 40 15.01 -0.62 -5.66
CA ILE A 40 14.29 0.46 -4.97
C ILE A 40 13.22 0.98 -5.95
N PRO A 41 11.96 1.11 -5.52
CA PRO A 41 10.91 1.64 -6.39
C PRO A 41 11.22 3.08 -6.79
N ARG A 42 10.72 3.50 -7.95
CA ARG A 42 10.77 4.90 -8.36
C ARG A 42 10.07 5.79 -7.32
N SER A 43 10.38 7.09 -7.40
CA SER A 43 9.67 8.12 -6.64
C SER A 43 8.16 8.00 -6.79
N ILE A 44 7.43 8.08 -5.68
CA ILE A 44 5.97 8.04 -5.64
C ILE A 44 5.35 9.21 -6.40
N LEU A 45 6.11 10.29 -6.67
CA LEU A 45 5.67 11.38 -7.54
C LEU A 45 5.36 10.92 -8.98
N LYS A 46 5.90 9.77 -9.38
CA LYS A 46 5.67 9.12 -10.68
C LYS A 46 4.83 7.85 -10.54
N TYR A 47 3.93 7.79 -9.56
CA TYR A 47 3.10 6.61 -9.27
C TYR A 47 2.33 6.08 -10.49
N ASN A 48 1.91 6.97 -11.40
CA ASN A 48 1.23 6.62 -12.65
C ASN A 48 2.12 5.85 -13.66
N GLN A 49 3.44 5.86 -13.48
CA GLN A 49 4.40 5.13 -14.30
C GLN A 49 4.90 3.85 -13.62
N PHE A 50 4.37 3.51 -12.44
CA PHE A 50 4.78 2.31 -11.72
C PHE A 50 4.41 1.07 -12.52
N LYS A 51 5.38 0.18 -12.69
CA LYS A 51 5.10 -1.18 -13.13
C LYS A 51 4.47 -1.97 -11.99
N ALA A 52 3.81 -3.07 -12.32
CA ALA A 52 3.14 -3.93 -11.33
C ALA A 52 4.08 -4.38 -10.19
N ASN A 53 5.35 -4.68 -10.51
CA ASN A 53 6.35 -5.05 -9.50
C ASN A 53 6.72 -3.90 -8.57
N GLU A 54 6.83 -2.66 -9.08
CA GLU A 54 7.10 -1.48 -8.26
C GLU A 54 5.93 -1.19 -7.33
N LEU A 55 4.70 -1.24 -7.85
CA LEU A 55 3.48 -1.10 -7.07
C LEU A 55 3.41 -2.16 -5.96
N ARG A 56 3.71 -3.42 -6.29
CA ARG A 56 3.77 -4.53 -5.32
C ARG A 56 4.79 -4.25 -4.22
N SER A 57 6.02 -3.88 -4.56
CA SER A 57 7.07 -3.56 -3.58
C SER A 57 6.66 -2.42 -2.64
N VAL A 58 6.07 -1.35 -3.19
CA VAL A 58 5.59 -0.21 -2.41
C VAL A 58 4.41 -0.61 -1.50
N LEU A 59 3.49 -1.44 -1.99
CA LEU A 59 2.34 -1.91 -1.23
C LEU A 59 2.77 -2.79 -0.05
N LEU A 60 3.60 -3.81 -0.29
CA LEU A 60 3.94 -4.80 0.73
C LEU A 60 4.95 -4.28 1.76
N PHE A 61 5.93 -3.50 1.32
CA PHE A 61 7.07 -3.14 2.15
C PHE A 61 7.08 -1.64 2.49
N GLY A 62 6.48 -0.81 1.64
CA GLY A 62 6.40 0.63 1.85
C GLY A 62 5.23 1.09 2.72
N PHE A 63 4.43 0.19 3.32
CA PHE A 63 3.18 0.53 3.99
C PHE A 63 3.35 1.59 5.10
N SER A 64 4.47 1.56 5.84
CA SER A 64 4.79 2.54 6.88
C SER A 64 4.92 3.98 6.36
N SER A 65 5.30 4.17 5.10
CA SER A 65 5.38 5.48 4.46
C SER A 65 4.01 6.11 4.23
N PHE A 66 2.93 5.33 4.27
CA PHE A 66 1.55 5.77 4.12
C PHE A 66 0.85 6.07 5.46
N SER A 67 1.57 6.11 6.59
CA SER A 67 1.01 6.44 7.90
C SER A 67 0.41 7.86 8.00
N PHE A 68 0.52 8.66 6.94
CA PHE A 68 -0.11 9.96 6.81
C PHE A 68 -1.61 9.90 6.51
N LEU A 69 -2.12 8.72 6.12
CA LEU A 69 -3.55 8.45 6.00
C LEU A 69 -4.22 8.60 7.37
N PRO A 70 -5.45 9.13 7.43
CA PRO A 70 -6.23 9.06 8.66
C PRO A 70 -6.38 7.61 9.12
N ARG A 71 -6.42 7.42 10.45
CA ARG A 71 -6.38 6.11 11.10
C ARG A 71 -7.35 5.08 10.51
N LYS A 72 -8.58 5.51 10.16
CA LYS A 72 -9.58 4.66 9.51
C LYS A 72 -9.05 4.06 8.21
N TYR A 73 -8.64 4.92 7.27
CA TYR A 73 -8.14 4.51 5.95
C TYR A 73 -6.82 3.76 6.01
N TYR A 74 -5.95 4.14 6.94
CA TYR A 74 -4.71 3.40 7.16
C TYR A 74 -4.98 1.97 7.63
N ARG A 75 -5.99 1.76 8.49
CA ARG A 75 -6.40 0.41 8.92
C ARG A 75 -6.87 -0.44 7.74
N HIS A 76 -7.74 0.08 6.88
CA HIS A 76 -8.15 -0.63 5.65
C HIS A 76 -6.93 -0.99 4.79
N PHE A 77 -6.04 -0.02 4.57
CA PHE A 77 -4.85 -0.27 3.80
C PHE A 77 -3.98 -1.39 4.39
N VAL A 78 -3.75 -1.39 5.71
CA VAL A 78 -2.98 -2.45 6.38
C VAL A 78 -3.63 -3.83 6.22
N LEU A 79 -4.96 -3.93 6.35
CA LEU A 79 -5.68 -5.19 6.12
C LEU A 79 -5.45 -5.73 4.70
N LEU A 80 -5.51 -4.84 3.70
CA LEU A 80 -5.22 -5.18 2.31
C LEU A 80 -3.77 -5.64 2.11
N VAL A 81 -2.80 -4.95 2.74
CA VAL A 81 -1.38 -5.30 2.67
C VAL A 81 -1.12 -6.69 3.26
N ILE A 82 -1.72 -6.99 4.42
CA ILE A 82 -1.58 -8.31 5.06
C ILE A 82 -2.19 -9.40 4.17
N ALA A 83 -3.41 -9.19 3.66
CA ALA A 83 -4.05 -10.13 2.76
C ALA A 83 -3.20 -10.37 1.49
N ALA A 84 -2.67 -9.30 0.88
CA ALA A 84 -1.78 -9.40 -0.26
C ALA A 84 -0.50 -10.18 0.07
N HIS A 85 0.11 -9.94 1.23
CA HIS A 85 1.32 -10.66 1.67
C HIS A 85 1.06 -12.16 1.84
N LEU A 86 -0.07 -12.54 2.43
CA LEU A 86 -0.46 -13.95 2.58
C LEU A 86 -0.67 -14.64 1.24
N CYS A 87 -1.29 -13.95 0.28
CA CYS A 87 -1.49 -14.44 -1.09
C CYS A 87 -0.18 -14.68 -1.86
N GLU A 88 0.95 -14.12 -1.41
CA GLU A 88 2.27 -14.33 -2.05
C GLU A 88 3.02 -15.56 -1.54
N SER A 89 2.46 -16.26 -0.57
CA SER A 89 3.00 -17.53 -0.10
C SER A 89 3.04 -18.54 -1.24
N ARG A 90 4.12 -19.33 -1.33
CA ARG A 90 4.28 -20.38 -2.38
C ARG A 90 3.17 -21.42 -2.37
N SER A 91 2.52 -21.60 -1.22
CA SER A 91 1.37 -22.47 -1.01
C SER A 91 0.45 -21.77 -0.01
N ILE A 92 -0.87 -21.84 -0.25
CA ILE A 92 -1.88 -21.27 0.63
C ILE A 92 -2.65 -22.42 1.27
N SER A 93 -2.59 -22.55 2.59
CA SER A 93 -3.38 -23.54 3.31
C SER A 93 -4.87 -23.14 3.38
N PRO A 94 -5.79 -24.08 3.62
CA PRO A 94 -7.20 -23.76 3.83
C PRO A 94 -7.44 -22.74 4.97
N ASP A 95 -6.64 -22.80 6.03
CA ASP A 95 -6.69 -21.85 7.15
C ASP A 95 -6.25 -20.45 6.72
N GLN A 96 -5.15 -20.36 5.96
CA GLN A 96 -4.69 -19.09 5.40
C GLN A 96 -5.71 -18.50 4.44
N LEU A 97 -6.35 -19.33 3.60
CA LEU A 97 -7.40 -18.88 2.69
C LEU A 97 -8.60 -18.32 3.46
N SER A 98 -9.00 -18.99 4.55
CA SER A 98 -10.08 -18.54 5.43
C SER A 98 -9.73 -17.20 6.09
N TYR A 99 -8.49 -17.06 6.55
CA TYR A 99 -8.00 -15.81 7.14
C TYR A 99 -7.90 -14.66 6.12
N ILE A 100 -7.42 -14.91 4.89
CA ILE A 100 -7.41 -13.93 3.80
C ILE A 100 -8.84 -13.45 3.50
N ARG A 101 -9.82 -14.36 3.49
CA ARG A 101 -11.23 -14.02 3.27
C ARG A 101 -11.75 -13.12 4.40
N GLN A 102 -11.40 -13.41 5.64
CA GLN A 102 -11.76 -12.55 6.77
C GLN A 102 -11.16 -11.14 6.61
N LEU A 103 -9.86 -11.04 6.34
CA LEU A 103 -9.16 -9.74 6.18
C LEU A 103 -9.75 -8.90 5.05
N THR A 104 -10.06 -9.52 3.92
CA THR A 104 -10.67 -8.82 2.77
C THR A 104 -12.13 -8.42 3.04
N THR A 105 -12.86 -9.19 3.85
CA THR A 105 -14.19 -8.81 4.33
C THR A 105 -14.10 -7.60 5.26
N GLU A 106 -13.21 -7.62 6.26
CA GLU A 106 -13.00 -6.48 7.18
C GLU A 106 -12.52 -5.22 6.46
N PHE A 107 -11.74 -5.36 5.39
CA PHE A 107 -11.33 -4.24 4.54
C PHE A 107 -12.51 -3.48 3.94
N VAL A 108 -13.58 -4.17 3.53
CA VAL A 108 -14.75 -3.59 2.86
C VAL A 108 -15.76 -3.01 3.86
N TYR A 109 -15.97 -3.68 4.98
CA TYR A 109 -17.09 -3.36 5.89
C TYR A 109 -16.77 -2.43 7.06
N GLN A 110 -15.49 -2.22 7.42
CA GLN A 110 -15.11 -1.30 8.51
C GLN A 110 -14.89 0.14 8.00
#